data_AF-A0A933BSZ0-F1
#
_entry.id   AF-A0A933BSZ0-F1
#
_cell.length_a   1.000
_cell.length_b   1.000
_cell.length_c   1.000
_cell.angle_alpha   90.00
_cell.angle_beta   90.00
_cell.angle_gamma   90.00
#
_symmetry.space_group_name_H-M   'P 1'
#
loop_
_entity.id
_entity.type
_entity.pdbx_description
1 polymer ?
#
loop_
_entity_poly.entity_id
_entity_poly.type
_entity_poly.pdbx_seq_one_letter_code
_entity_poly.pdbx_strand_id
1 'polypeptide(L)'
;MPKSIPVCIKRIYPNAEIMNKTHRWSGMALAWLLFAVTPGFAETAPGGAPISVKAAVDKTQATVGDIIVYSITAHHDLGVEIVPPSLGNAADGFEPVRNGTGKPQSREGKITGEYWFRLRADRVGPLAIQPIAVHFKIPDAKNPGQKIDGQVLTPRVDVEVRSVLRLQGEPADIRDIKPLTPVGADRPRFLLYGLAAAALCLLGFLGWKSA
;
A
#
# COMPACT_ATOMS: atom_id res chain seq x y z
N MET A 1 -50.19 34.13 -27.76
CA MET A 1 -51.32 33.31 -28.26
C MET A 1 -51.30 33.32 -29.78
N PRO A 2 -51.74 32.28 -30.50
CA PRO A 2 -51.45 30.85 -30.35
C PRO A 2 -51.00 30.23 -31.71
N LYS A 3 -50.27 29.11 -31.69
CA LYS A 3 -50.66 27.87 -32.39
C LYS A 3 -49.62 26.75 -32.19
N SER A 4 -50.11 25.71 -31.56
CA SER A 4 -49.65 24.34 -31.54
C SER A 4 -49.60 23.72 -32.94
N ILE A 5 -48.70 22.75 -33.16
CA ILE A 5 -48.97 21.38 -33.65
C ILE A 5 -47.64 20.59 -33.68
N PRO A 6 -47.63 19.32 -33.24
CA PRO A 6 -46.42 18.49 -33.09
C PRO A 6 -46.06 17.72 -34.38
N VAL A 7 -44.76 17.47 -34.60
CA VAL A 7 -44.28 16.55 -35.65
C VAL A 7 -43.65 15.32 -35.00
N CYS A 8 -44.39 14.22 -35.06
CA CYS A 8 -43.96 12.87 -34.73
C CYS A 8 -43.23 12.28 -35.94
N ILE A 9 -41.91 12.06 -35.85
CA ILE A 9 -41.15 11.38 -36.90
C ILE A 9 -41.12 9.89 -36.58
N LYS A 10 -42.08 9.19 -37.16
CA LYS A 10 -42.14 7.73 -37.25
C LYS A 10 -41.23 7.31 -38.41
N ARG A 11 -39.99 6.89 -38.14
CA ARG A 11 -39.10 6.34 -39.18
C ARG A 11 -39.46 4.87 -39.40
N ILE A 12 -40.36 4.64 -40.34
CA ILE A 12 -40.65 3.35 -40.97
C ILE A 12 -39.53 3.09 -41.97
N TYR A 13 -38.79 1.99 -41.82
CA TYR A 13 -38.00 1.41 -42.91
C TYR A 13 -38.82 0.31 -43.58
N PRO A 14 -39.11 0.41 -44.88
CA PRO A 14 -39.66 -0.71 -45.64
C PRO A 14 -38.56 -1.50 -46.35
N ASN A 15 -38.84 -2.80 -46.47
CA ASN A 15 -38.56 -3.68 -47.61
C ASN A 15 -37.16 -4.25 -47.88
N ALA A 16 -37.24 -5.56 -48.10
CA ALA A 16 -36.64 -6.36 -49.18
C ALA A 16 -35.47 -7.28 -48.78
N GLU A 17 -35.83 -8.41 -48.16
CA GLU A 17 -35.78 -9.74 -48.77
C GLU A 17 -34.96 -9.86 -50.07
N ILE A 18 -33.78 -10.51 -50.00
CA ILE A 18 -33.26 -11.36 -51.08
C ILE A 18 -32.69 -12.64 -50.45
N MET A 19 -33.45 -13.72 -50.63
CA MET A 19 -33.02 -15.10 -50.43
C MET A 19 -31.89 -15.45 -51.41
N ASN A 20 -30.81 -16.05 -50.92
CA ASN A 20 -29.88 -16.80 -51.75
C ASN A 20 -29.37 -18.05 -51.02
N LYS A 21 -30.09 -19.16 -51.28
CA LYS A 21 -29.55 -20.47 -51.67
C LYS A 21 -28.68 -21.21 -50.66
N THR A 22 -29.40 -21.98 -49.85
CA THR A 22 -29.18 -23.41 -49.58
C THR A 22 -27.96 -24.08 -50.23
N HIS A 23 -26.99 -24.49 -49.40
CA HIS A 23 -26.28 -25.75 -49.62
C HIS A 23 -26.13 -26.51 -48.30
N ARG A 24 -26.76 -27.68 -48.25
CA ARG A 24 -26.63 -28.71 -47.24
C ARG A 24 -25.15 -29.04 -47.01
N TRP A 25 -24.70 -29.00 -45.76
CA TRP A 25 -23.88 -30.09 -45.23
C TRP A 25 -24.14 -30.28 -43.74
N SER A 26 -24.71 -31.45 -43.45
CA SER A 26 -24.92 -32.03 -42.14
C SER A 26 -23.57 -32.44 -41.54
N GLY A 27 -23.33 -32.12 -40.26
CA GLY A 27 -22.25 -32.73 -39.51
C GLY A 27 -21.77 -31.89 -38.32
N MET A 28 -22.07 -32.39 -37.12
CA MET A 28 -21.41 -32.08 -35.84
C MET A 28 -21.88 -30.80 -35.12
N ALA A 29 -22.94 -31.03 -34.34
CA ALA A 29 -23.10 -30.43 -33.03
C ALA A 29 -21.85 -30.66 -32.17
N LEU A 30 -21.47 -29.64 -31.39
CA LEU A 30 -21.53 -29.62 -29.92
C LEU A 30 -20.30 -28.93 -29.29
N ALA A 31 -20.59 -27.82 -28.61
CA ALA A 31 -19.91 -27.33 -27.41
C ALA A 31 -18.43 -26.93 -27.49
N TRP A 32 -18.15 -25.66 -27.77
CA TRP A 32 -17.09 -24.89 -27.08
C TRP A 32 -17.56 -23.43 -26.96
N LEU A 33 -18.41 -23.18 -25.97
CA LEU A 33 -18.89 -21.85 -25.60
C LEU A 33 -18.63 -21.71 -24.10
N LEU A 34 -17.39 -21.42 -23.72
CA LEU A 34 -16.98 -21.12 -22.33
C LEU A 34 -15.51 -20.64 -22.31
N PHE A 35 -15.26 -19.36 -22.54
CA PHE A 35 -14.34 -18.55 -21.72
C PHE A 35 -14.40 -17.08 -22.13
N ALA A 36 -15.36 -16.35 -21.56
CA ALA A 36 -15.32 -14.90 -21.52
C ALA A 36 -15.73 -14.47 -20.12
N VAL A 37 -14.87 -14.75 -19.13
CA VAL A 37 -14.96 -14.12 -17.81
C VAL A 37 -13.85 -13.08 -17.74
N THR A 38 -14.15 -11.89 -18.22
CA THR A 38 -13.43 -10.68 -17.81
C THR A 38 -14.02 -10.24 -16.47
N PRO A 39 -13.27 -10.20 -15.36
CA PRO A 39 -13.69 -9.41 -14.21
C PRO A 39 -13.53 -7.93 -14.58
N GLY A 40 -14.57 -7.36 -15.18
CA GLY A 40 -14.71 -5.91 -15.29
C GLY A 40 -15.08 -5.36 -13.91
N PHE A 41 -14.08 -4.89 -13.17
CA PHE A 41 -14.32 -4.06 -11.99
C PHE A 41 -14.79 -2.68 -12.48
N ALA A 42 -16.10 -2.52 -12.67
CA ALA A 42 -16.74 -1.23 -12.77
C ALA A 42 -17.06 -0.74 -11.35
N GLU A 43 -16.09 -0.09 -10.71
CA GLU A 43 -16.30 0.59 -9.44
C GLU A 43 -17.09 1.88 -9.70
N THR A 44 -18.41 1.80 -9.56
CA THR A 44 -19.28 2.98 -9.59
C THR A 44 -19.24 3.61 -8.20
N ALA A 45 -18.45 4.68 -8.06
CA ALA A 45 -18.44 5.49 -6.83
C ALA A 45 -19.84 6.07 -6.55
N PRO A 46 -20.30 6.06 -5.29
CA PRO A 46 -21.61 6.57 -4.92
C PRO A 46 -21.62 8.11 -4.87
N GLY A 47 -22.53 8.73 -5.61
CA GLY A 47 -22.87 10.16 -5.50
C GLY A 47 -21.85 11.10 -6.14
N GLY A 48 -22.26 11.78 -7.23
CA GLY A 48 -21.42 12.66 -8.03
C GLY A 48 -20.87 13.86 -7.25
N ALA A 49 -19.75 13.66 -6.55
CA ALA A 49 -18.92 14.75 -6.09
C ALA A 49 -18.31 15.43 -7.33
N PRO A 50 -18.23 16.78 -7.35
CA PRO A 50 -17.63 17.54 -8.46
C PRO A 50 -16.12 17.32 -8.60
N ILE A 51 -15.53 16.46 -7.76
CA ILE A 51 -14.10 16.15 -7.71
C ILE A 51 -13.97 14.62 -7.73
N SER A 52 -13.11 14.13 -8.61
CA SER A 52 -12.77 12.72 -8.70
C SER A 52 -11.42 12.47 -8.04
N VAL A 53 -11.39 11.62 -7.02
CA VAL A 53 -10.16 11.25 -6.32
C VAL A 53 -9.84 9.79 -6.59
N LYS A 54 -8.59 9.52 -6.92
CA LYS A 54 -8.03 8.17 -7.08
C LYS A 54 -6.88 8.00 -6.11
N ALA A 55 -6.71 6.79 -5.62
CA ALA A 55 -5.57 6.43 -4.79
C ALA A 55 -4.93 5.15 -5.33
N ALA A 56 -3.59 5.09 -5.29
CA ALA A 56 -2.81 3.96 -5.78
C ALA A 56 -1.57 3.77 -4.92
N VAL A 57 -1.05 2.54 -4.94
CA VAL A 57 0.24 2.17 -4.34
C VAL A 57 1.13 1.62 -5.44
N ASP A 58 2.43 1.89 -5.38
CA ASP A 58 3.42 1.41 -6.34
C ASP A 58 3.56 -0.13 -6.32
N LYS A 59 3.47 -0.73 -5.13
CA LYS A 59 3.61 -2.18 -4.89
C LYS A 59 2.51 -2.71 -3.99
N THR A 60 1.78 -3.71 -4.45
CA THR A 60 0.77 -4.42 -3.65
C THR A 60 1.37 -5.47 -2.71
N GLN A 61 2.63 -5.86 -2.95
CA GLN A 61 3.40 -6.76 -2.09
C GLN A 61 4.72 -6.10 -1.69
N ALA A 62 4.98 -6.03 -0.39
CA ALA A 62 6.18 -5.42 0.18
C ALA A 62 6.77 -6.30 1.28
N THR A 63 8.00 -6.01 1.70
CA THR A 63 8.61 -6.66 2.86
C THR A 63 8.77 -5.70 4.04
N VAL A 64 8.96 -6.24 5.23
CA VAL A 64 9.24 -5.41 6.41
C VAL A 64 10.50 -4.58 6.19
N GLY A 65 10.39 -3.27 6.38
CA GLY A 65 11.44 -2.30 6.14
C GLY A 65 11.43 -1.68 4.74
N ASP A 66 10.66 -2.21 3.79
CA ASP A 66 10.53 -1.62 2.47
C ASP A 66 9.77 -0.30 2.51
N ILE A 67 10.14 0.61 1.60
CA ILE A 67 9.44 1.86 1.35
C ILE A 67 8.49 1.66 0.16
N ILE A 68 7.20 1.84 0.41
CA ILE A 68 6.15 1.92 -0.60
C ILE A 68 5.78 3.39 -0.85
N VAL A 69 5.30 3.68 -2.06
CA VAL A 69 4.83 5.00 -2.46
C VAL A 69 3.33 4.94 -2.66
N TYR A 70 2.60 5.63 -1.78
CA TYR A 70 1.17 5.84 -1.90
C TYR A 70 0.90 7.17 -2.58
N SER A 71 0.15 7.17 -3.67
CA SER A 71 -0.22 8.36 -4.44
C SER A 71 -1.73 8.60 -4.42
N ILE A 72 -2.11 9.86 -4.25
CA ILE A 72 -3.47 10.36 -4.35
C ILE A 72 -3.51 11.33 -5.52
N THR A 73 -4.37 11.03 -6.50
CA THR A 73 -4.61 11.89 -7.67
C THR A 73 -6.00 12.49 -7.55
N ALA A 74 -6.10 13.81 -7.52
CA ALA A 74 -7.36 14.52 -7.47
C ALA A 74 -7.57 15.32 -8.76
N HIS A 75 -8.67 15.01 -9.45
CA HIS A 75 -9.11 15.73 -10.66
C HIS A 75 -10.23 16.69 -10.29
N HIS A 76 -10.04 17.97 -10.58
CA HIS A 76 -11.01 19.02 -10.28
C HIS A 76 -11.05 20.10 -11.37
N ASP A 77 -12.12 20.89 -11.38
CA ASP A 77 -12.27 22.02 -12.31
C ASP A 77 -11.49 23.26 -11.84
N LEU A 78 -11.32 24.23 -12.75
CA LEU A 78 -10.63 25.51 -12.50
C LEU A 78 -11.28 26.28 -11.34
N GLY A 79 -10.48 26.74 -10.37
CA GLY A 79 -10.92 27.55 -9.24
C GLY A 79 -11.23 26.78 -7.95
N VAL A 80 -11.18 25.45 -7.98
CA VAL A 80 -11.26 24.62 -6.77
C VAL A 80 -9.89 24.55 -6.09
N GLU A 81 -9.84 24.81 -4.78
CA GLU A 81 -8.63 24.68 -3.97
C GLU A 81 -8.68 23.39 -3.15
N ILE A 82 -7.66 22.54 -3.31
CA ILE A 82 -7.53 21.29 -2.55
C ILE A 82 -6.57 21.51 -1.38
N VAL A 83 -7.02 21.16 -0.18
CA VAL A 83 -6.18 21.14 1.01
C VAL A 83 -5.36 19.83 1.00
N PRO A 84 -4.02 19.89 1.14
CA PRO A 84 -3.20 18.68 1.18
C PRO A 84 -3.71 17.69 2.23
N PRO A 85 -4.02 16.44 1.85
CA PRO A 85 -4.53 15.44 2.79
C PRO A 85 -3.45 15.03 3.80
N SER A 86 -3.86 14.64 5.00
CA SER A 86 -2.99 14.10 6.04
C SER A 86 -3.31 12.63 6.30
N LEU A 87 -2.29 11.82 6.56
CA LEU A 87 -2.45 10.37 6.77
C LEU A 87 -3.08 10.02 8.12
N GLY A 88 -2.81 10.81 9.17
CA GLY A 88 -3.30 10.55 10.52
C GLY A 88 -3.08 9.08 10.93
N ASN A 89 -4.18 8.41 11.34
CA ASN A 89 -4.20 6.99 11.70
C ASN A 89 -4.66 6.07 10.54
N ALA A 90 -4.81 6.59 9.33
CA ALA A 90 -5.34 5.81 8.20
C ALA A 90 -4.34 4.77 7.66
N ALA A 91 -3.06 4.93 7.94
CA ALA A 91 -1.98 4.04 7.49
C ALA A 91 -1.40 3.21 8.66
N ASP A 92 -2.24 2.61 9.51
CA ASP A 92 -1.75 1.77 10.61
C ASP A 92 -0.91 0.59 10.07
N GLY A 93 0.22 0.33 10.72
CA GLY A 93 1.23 -0.63 10.26
C GLY A 93 2.26 -0.06 9.27
N PHE A 94 2.11 1.19 8.85
CA PHE A 94 3.10 1.92 8.05
C PHE A 94 3.63 3.16 8.78
N GLU A 95 4.94 3.40 8.71
CA GLU A 95 5.56 4.62 9.20
C GLU A 95 5.71 5.65 8.06
N PRO A 96 5.19 6.88 8.23
CA PRO A 96 5.37 7.93 7.24
C PRO A 96 6.81 8.47 7.27
N VAL A 97 7.55 8.23 6.20
CA VAL A 97 8.95 8.70 6.05
C VAL A 97 9.01 10.09 5.46
N ARG A 98 8.19 10.34 4.42
CA ARG A 98 8.17 11.61 3.69
C ARG A 98 6.86 11.78 2.96
N ASN A 99 6.42 13.03 2.81
CA ASN A 99 5.31 13.40 1.95
C ASN A 99 5.73 14.50 0.97
N GLY A 100 4.90 14.70 -0.05
CA GLY A 100 5.07 15.81 -0.98
C GLY A 100 3.92 15.94 -1.95
N THR A 101 3.95 17.04 -2.70
CA THR A 101 2.94 17.37 -3.71
C THR A 101 3.63 17.46 -5.07
N GLY A 102 3.04 16.82 -6.07
CA GLY A 102 3.43 16.95 -7.46
C GLY A 102 3.06 18.32 -8.02
N LYS A 103 3.66 18.69 -9.16
CA LYS A 103 3.29 19.94 -9.83
C LYS A 103 1.87 19.79 -10.40
N PRO A 104 0.94 20.70 -10.09
CA PRO A 104 -0.40 20.65 -10.67
C PRO A 104 -0.31 20.71 -12.20
N GLN A 105 -0.98 19.77 -12.87
CA GLN A 105 -1.05 19.75 -14.33
C GLN A 105 -2.45 20.17 -14.76
N SER A 106 -2.53 21.18 -15.63
CA SER A 106 -3.77 21.59 -16.26
C SER A 106 -3.89 20.96 -17.64
N ARG A 107 -4.92 20.14 -17.85
CA ARG A 107 -5.20 19.51 -19.14
C ARG A 107 -6.71 19.61 -19.39
N GLU A 108 -7.09 20.12 -20.56
CA GLU A 108 -8.50 20.20 -20.99
C GLU A 108 -9.43 20.96 -20.02
N GLY A 109 -8.93 22.01 -19.35
CA GLY A 109 -9.71 22.81 -18.40
C GLY A 109 -9.90 22.17 -17.03
N LYS A 110 -9.29 21.01 -16.78
CA LYS A 110 -9.23 20.35 -15.47
C LYS A 110 -7.82 20.40 -14.91
N ILE A 111 -7.73 20.64 -13.61
CA ILE A 111 -6.48 20.59 -12.85
C ILE A 111 -6.37 19.19 -12.22
N THR A 112 -5.21 18.57 -12.40
CA THR A 112 -4.84 17.33 -11.73
C THR A 112 -3.78 17.63 -10.69
N GLY A 113 -4.17 17.49 -9.42
CA GLY A 113 -3.26 17.54 -8.28
C GLY A 113 -2.79 16.13 -7.92
N GLU A 114 -1.49 16.00 -7.66
CA GLU A 114 -0.88 14.74 -7.22
C GLU A 114 -0.27 14.94 -5.84
N TYR A 115 -0.56 14.03 -4.92
CA TYR A 115 0.02 13.99 -3.58
C TYR A 115 0.61 12.61 -3.37
N TRP A 116 1.82 12.53 -2.82
CA TRP A 116 2.48 11.26 -2.59
C TRP A 116 3.04 11.17 -1.18
N PHE A 117 3.02 9.95 -0.66
CA PHE A 117 3.50 9.59 0.67
C PHE A 117 4.44 8.40 0.53
N ARG A 118 5.65 8.53 1.07
CA ARG A 118 6.59 7.43 1.24
C ARG A 118 6.34 6.82 2.60
N LEU A 119 5.90 5.57 2.59
CA LEU A 119 5.49 4.82 3.76
C LEU A 119 6.44 3.63 3.92
N ARG A 120 6.99 3.42 5.12
CA ARG A 120 7.79 2.24 5.43
C ARG A 120 6.91 1.18 6.07
N ALA A 121 6.99 -0.06 5.59
CA ALA A 121 6.26 -1.17 6.19
C ALA A 121 6.93 -1.64 7.49
N ASP A 122 6.25 -1.52 8.62
CA ASP A 122 6.82 -1.87 9.93
C ASP A 122 6.26 -3.19 10.50
N ARG A 123 5.08 -3.63 10.04
CA ARG A 123 4.44 -4.89 10.49
C ARG A 123 4.24 -5.87 9.34
N VAL A 124 4.36 -7.16 9.64
CA VAL A 124 4.04 -8.26 8.71
C VAL A 124 2.53 -8.51 8.71
N GLY A 125 1.95 -8.77 7.55
CA GLY A 125 0.56 -9.19 7.39
C GLY A 125 -0.18 -8.44 6.29
N PRO A 126 -1.48 -8.74 6.10
CA PRO A 126 -2.35 -7.92 5.26
C PRO A 126 -2.59 -6.59 5.96
N LEU A 127 -2.05 -5.51 5.40
CA LEU A 127 -2.26 -4.15 5.87
C LEU A 127 -3.17 -3.41 4.88
N ALA A 128 -3.91 -2.42 5.38
CA ALA A 128 -4.81 -1.63 4.56
C ALA A 128 -4.69 -0.15 4.89
N ILE A 129 -4.51 0.66 3.86
CA ILE A 129 -4.60 2.11 3.94
C ILE A 129 -6.08 2.46 3.90
N GLN A 130 -6.59 2.98 5.02
CA GLN A 130 -7.99 3.35 5.18
C GLN A 130 -8.34 4.57 4.32
N PRO A 131 -9.63 4.75 3.97
CA PRO A 131 -10.11 5.95 3.27
C PRO A 131 -9.68 7.24 3.98
N ILE A 132 -9.04 8.14 3.23
CA ILE A 132 -8.55 9.43 3.71
C ILE A 132 -9.46 10.53 3.21
N ALA A 133 -9.81 11.43 4.11
CA ALA A 133 -10.54 12.64 3.78
C ALA A 133 -9.68 13.64 3.01
N VAL A 134 -10.06 13.94 1.77
CA VAL A 134 -9.52 15.06 1.00
C VAL A 134 -10.50 16.21 1.11
N HIS A 135 -10.08 17.28 1.79
CA HIS A 135 -10.86 18.50 1.93
C HIS A 135 -10.61 19.43 0.74
N PHE A 136 -11.68 20.04 0.25
CA PHE A 136 -11.62 20.95 -0.88
C PHE A 136 -12.56 22.13 -0.68
N LYS A 137 -12.24 23.24 -1.35
CA LYS A 137 -13.03 24.47 -1.34
C LYS A 137 -13.48 24.80 -2.75
N ILE A 138 -14.79 24.90 -2.94
CA ILE A 138 -15.41 25.24 -4.23
C ILE A 138 -15.92 26.68 -4.15
N PRO A 139 -15.68 27.53 -5.16
CA PRO A 139 -16.34 28.83 -5.25
C PRO A 139 -17.85 28.65 -5.44
N ASP A 140 -18.67 29.31 -4.62
CA ASP A 140 -20.12 29.26 -4.77
C ASP A 140 -20.54 29.94 -6.08
N ALA A 141 -21.33 29.23 -6.90
CA ALA A 141 -21.87 29.75 -8.15
C ALA A 141 -22.85 30.92 -7.93
N LYS A 142 -23.45 31.04 -6.73
CA LYS A 142 -24.39 32.12 -6.38
C LYS A 142 -23.69 33.34 -5.77
N ASN A 143 -22.59 33.14 -5.05
CA ASN A 143 -21.82 34.19 -4.40
C ASN A 143 -20.32 34.00 -4.66
N PRO A 144 -19.74 34.64 -5.70
CA PRO A 144 -18.35 34.43 -6.10
C PRO A 144 -17.28 34.83 -5.06
N GLY A 145 -17.69 35.38 -3.91
CA GLY A 145 -16.81 35.65 -2.76
C GLY A 145 -16.83 34.61 -1.65
N GLN A 146 -17.77 33.65 -1.68
CA GLN A 146 -17.93 32.64 -0.64
C GLN A 146 -17.46 31.27 -1.15
N LYS A 147 -16.58 30.63 -0.38
CA LYS A 147 -16.07 29.27 -0.67
C LYS A 147 -16.83 28.26 0.17
N ILE A 148 -17.36 27.22 -0.47
CA ILE A 148 -18.05 26.10 0.18
C ILE A 148 -17.02 25.02 0.46
N ASP A 149 -16.93 24.60 1.71
CA ASP A 149 -16.10 23.46 2.11
C ASP A 149 -16.79 22.15 1.74
N GLY A 150 -16.04 21.24 1.14
CA GLY A 150 -16.47 19.88 0.85
C GLY A 150 -15.41 18.86 1.21
N GLN A 151 -15.82 17.60 1.26
CA GLN A 151 -14.97 16.47 1.60
C GLN A 151 -15.27 15.30 0.67
N VAL A 152 -14.23 14.63 0.21
CA VAL A 152 -14.32 13.39 -0.56
C VAL A 152 -13.36 12.38 0.06
N LEU A 153 -13.79 11.12 0.16
CA LEU A 153 -12.98 10.04 0.70
C LEU A 153 -12.20 9.36 -0.42
N THR A 154 -10.93 9.03 -0.18
CA THR A 154 -10.16 8.18 -1.08
C THR A 154 -10.65 6.73 -1.00
N PRO A 155 -10.46 5.92 -2.06
CA PRO A 155 -10.70 4.49 -1.95
C PRO A 155 -9.71 3.85 -0.96
N ARG A 156 -10.12 2.73 -0.36
CA ARG A 156 -9.27 1.89 0.47
C ARG A 156 -8.26 1.15 -0.42
N VAL A 157 -7.01 1.00 0.05
CA VAL A 157 -5.98 0.23 -0.68
C VAL A 157 -5.37 -0.81 0.25
N ASP A 158 -5.39 -2.08 -0.16
CA ASP A 158 -4.80 -3.18 0.59
C ASP A 158 -3.38 -3.50 0.07
N VAL A 159 -2.46 -3.79 0.99
CA VAL A 159 -1.05 -4.11 0.74
C VAL A 159 -0.64 -5.30 1.59
N GLU A 160 -0.09 -6.32 0.95
CA GLU A 160 0.40 -7.52 1.63
C GLU A 160 1.87 -7.36 2.01
N VAL A 161 2.17 -7.29 3.31
CA VAL A 161 3.54 -7.21 3.81
C VAL A 161 4.04 -8.57 4.27
N ARG A 162 5.12 -9.05 3.65
CA ARG A 162 5.74 -10.34 3.93
C ARG A 162 7.00 -10.18 4.78
N SER A 163 7.30 -11.21 5.56
CA SER A 163 8.59 -11.30 6.24
C SER A 163 9.68 -11.72 5.25
N VAL A 164 10.85 -11.08 5.33
CA VAL A 164 12.03 -11.44 4.53
C VAL A 164 12.42 -12.91 4.76
N LEU A 165 12.27 -13.41 6.00
CA LEU A 165 12.57 -14.81 6.34
C LEU A 165 11.68 -15.79 5.58
N ARG A 166 10.39 -15.46 5.41
CA ARG A 166 9.42 -16.32 4.72
C ARG A 166 9.56 -16.29 3.20
N LEU A 167 10.16 -15.25 2.64
CA LEU A 167 10.46 -15.20 1.20
C LEU A 167 11.58 -16.16 0.81
N GLN A 168 12.48 -16.48 1.73
CA GLN A 168 13.62 -17.37 1.51
C GLN A 168 13.26 -18.86 1.71
N GLY A 169 11.98 -19.16 1.97
CA GLY A 169 11.49 -20.47 2.36
C GLY A 169 11.48 -20.65 3.88
N GLU A 170 10.71 -21.61 4.37
CA GLU A 170 10.77 -21.99 5.79
C GLU A 170 12.21 -22.45 6.08
N PRO A 171 12.93 -21.83 7.05
CA PRO A 171 14.28 -22.24 7.37
C PRO A 171 14.25 -23.66 7.94
N ALA A 172 14.56 -24.65 7.10
CA ALA A 172 14.68 -26.05 7.50
C ALA A 172 15.83 -26.29 8.49
N ASP A 173 16.69 -25.29 8.71
CA ASP A 173 17.92 -25.36 9.48
C ASP A 173 17.98 -24.25 10.55
N ILE A 174 16.93 -24.11 11.37
CA ILE A 174 17.02 -23.41 12.65
C ILE A 174 17.92 -24.26 13.55
N ARG A 175 19.23 -23.98 13.56
CA ARG A 175 20.16 -24.65 14.48
C ARG A 175 20.04 -24.03 15.85
N ASP A 176 20.02 -24.90 16.85
CA ASP A 176 20.05 -24.47 18.24
C ASP A 176 21.31 -23.66 18.52
N ILE A 177 21.19 -22.69 19.42
CA ILE A 177 22.31 -21.85 19.82
C ILE A 177 23.32 -22.78 20.49
N LYS A 178 24.58 -22.72 20.03
CA LYS A 178 25.65 -23.56 20.59
C LYS A 178 25.65 -23.44 22.12
N PRO A 179 25.64 -24.56 22.87
CA PRO A 179 25.65 -24.49 24.32
C PRO A 179 26.89 -23.73 24.79
N LEU A 180 26.75 -23.00 25.89
CA LEU A 180 27.86 -22.33 26.54
C LEU A 180 28.92 -23.38 26.90
N THR A 181 30.11 -23.28 26.32
CA THR A 181 31.24 -24.15 26.68
C THR A 181 31.64 -23.83 28.12
N PRO A 182 31.59 -24.77 29.07
CA PRO A 182 32.07 -24.53 30.41
C PRO A 182 33.59 -24.30 30.36
N VAL A 183 34.03 -23.09 30.71
CA VAL A 183 35.45 -22.81 30.91
C VAL A 183 35.83 -23.46 32.25
N GLY A 184 36.56 -24.57 32.19
CA GLY A 184 37.12 -25.21 33.37
C GLY A 184 38.10 -24.26 34.04
N ALA A 185 37.78 -23.77 35.23
CA ALA A 185 38.72 -23.00 36.02
C ALA A 185 39.66 -23.96 36.75
N ASP A 186 40.95 -23.95 36.41
CA ASP A 186 42.03 -24.71 37.07
C ASP A 186 42.34 -24.22 38.51
N ARG A 187 41.31 -23.82 39.26
CA ARG A 187 41.39 -23.30 40.64
C ARG A 187 42.31 -24.08 41.58
N PRO A 188 42.27 -25.43 41.66
CA PRO A 188 43.10 -26.14 42.63
C PRO A 188 44.61 -25.98 42.37
N ARG A 189 45.04 -25.84 41.10
CA ARG A 189 46.45 -25.65 40.76
C ARG A 189 46.95 -24.28 41.19
N PHE A 190 46.18 -23.23 40.92
CA PHE A 190 46.51 -21.87 41.37
C PHE A 190 46.52 -21.75 42.90
N LEU A 191 45.62 -22.47 43.58
CA LEU A 191 45.59 -22.53 45.05
C LEU A 191 46.86 -23.18 45.62
N LEU A 192 47.31 -24.29 45.01
CA LEU A 192 48.55 -24.96 45.41
C LEU A 192 49.79 -24.09 45.18
N TYR A 193 49.89 -23.41 44.04
CA TYR A 193 50.99 -22.47 43.78
C TYR A 193 50.98 -21.29 44.77
N GLY A 194 49.80 -20.77 45.11
CA GLY A 194 49.65 -19.73 46.13
C GLY A 194 50.12 -20.18 47.51
N LEU A 195 49.75 -21.39 47.94
CA LEU A 195 50.21 -21.96 49.21
C LEU A 195 51.73 -22.21 49.23
N ALA A 196 52.30 -22.71 48.13
CA ALA A 196 53.74 -22.91 48.02
C ALA A 196 54.52 -21.59 48.11
N ALA A 197 54.03 -20.55 47.42
CA ALA A 197 54.61 -19.20 47.49
C ALA A 197 54.52 -18.62 48.91
N ALA A 198 53.37 -18.76 49.58
CA ALA A 198 53.20 -18.31 50.96
C ALA A 198 54.16 -19.04 51.92
N ALA A 199 54.34 -20.36 51.75
CA ALA A 199 55.28 -21.15 52.55
C ALA A 199 56.73 -20.70 52.34
N LEU A 200 57.14 -20.43 51.10
CA LEU A 200 58.47 -19.89 50.79
C LEU A 200 58.71 -18.51 51.43
N CYS A 201 57.72 -17.61 51.35
CA CYS A 201 57.80 -16.31 52.02
C CYS A 201 57.92 -16.45 53.54
N LEU A 202 57.19 -17.39 54.14
CA LEU A 202 57.20 -17.61 55.58
C LEU A 202 58.52 -18.22 56.05
N LEU A 203 59.10 -19.15 55.30
CA LEU A 203 60.44 -19.69 55.55
C LEU A 203 61.52 -18.62 55.41
N GLY A 204 61.46 -17.77 54.37
CA GLY A 204 62.36 -16.65 54.21
C GLY A 204 62.27 -15.65 55.37
N PHE A 205 61.05 -15.35 55.82
CA PHE A 205 60.81 -14.47 56.97
C PHE A 205 61.36 -15.05 58.28
N LEU A 206 61.11 -16.34 58.54
CA LEU A 206 61.63 -17.02 59.73
C LEU A 206 63.16 -17.11 59.71
N GLY A 207 63.76 -17.39 58.55
CA GLY A 207 65.21 -17.39 58.36
C GLY A 207 65.83 -16.02 58.59
N TRP A 208 65.20 -14.93 58.13
CA TRP A 208 65.65 -13.58 58.41
C TRP A 208 65.54 -13.22 59.91
N LYS A 209 64.48 -13.65 60.59
CA LYS A 209 64.29 -13.40 62.03
C LYS A 209 65.31 -14.15 62.92
N SER A 210 65.84 -15.28 62.43
CA SER A 210 66.76 -16.15 63.19
C SER A 210 68.23 -15.95 62.85
N ALA A 211 68.53 -15.13 61.85
CA ALA A 211 69.86 -14.56 61.58
C ALA A 211 70.03 -13.21 62.30
#